data_AF-A0A9P0E605-F1
#
_entry.id   AF-A0A9P0E605-F1
#
_cell.length_a   1.000
_cell.length_b   1.000
_cell.length_c   1.000
_cell.angle_alpha   90.00
_cell.angle_beta   90.00
_cell.angle_gamma   90.00
#
_symmetry.space_group_name_H-M   'P 1'
#
loop_
_entity.id
_entity.type
_entity.pdbx_description
1 polymer ?
#
loop_
_entity_poly.entity_id
_entity_poly.type
_entity_poly.pdbx_seq_one_letter_code
_entity_poly.pdbx_strand_id
1 'polypeptide(L)'
;MERMVNLDCGRIWTAGDMSKFVEDYRTSTDGFNYALENENDVQGFSWEETVSKLFESRRQTGLPISRKSCEIIAQRGAVQIAENKYRFTHDKRLKFRTFGRCTDKMLYGLAERISFDVLNIVAKNGITIHFSKSDYNLWRDHLKKIDKGGNLVNVTVDGGHHVHLENPEVVAPLINDFFKR
;
A
#
# COMPACT_ATOMS: atom_id res chain seq x y z
N MET A 1 -11.83 1.85 -24.00
CA MET A 1 -10.73 2.76 -23.63
C MET A 1 -10.20 2.28 -22.29
N GLU A 2 -8.89 2.09 -22.16
CA GLU A 2 -8.28 1.68 -20.89
C GLU A 2 -8.36 2.85 -19.89
N ARG A 3 -8.53 2.55 -18.60
CA ARG A 3 -8.63 3.54 -17.53
C ARG A 3 -8.05 2.98 -16.25
N MET A 4 -7.37 3.81 -15.47
CA MET A 4 -6.75 3.41 -14.20
C MET A 4 -7.20 4.29 -13.05
N VAL A 5 -7.40 3.66 -11.89
CA VAL A 5 -7.67 4.35 -10.62
C VAL A 5 -6.52 4.10 -9.66
N ASN A 6 -5.97 5.17 -9.11
CA ASN A 6 -5.03 5.14 -8.00
C ASN A 6 -5.74 5.57 -6.72
N LEU A 7 -5.62 4.77 -5.67
CA LEU A 7 -6.13 5.09 -4.34
C LEU A 7 -4.92 5.24 -3.40
N ASP A 8 -4.68 6.47 -2.98
CA ASP A 8 -3.69 6.85 -1.96
C ASP A 8 -2.33 6.13 -2.07
N CYS A 9 -1.74 6.15 -3.27
CA CYS A 9 -0.60 5.32 -3.63
C CYS A 9 0.75 5.92 -3.19
N GLY A 10 1.55 5.13 -2.46
CA GLY A 10 2.89 5.52 -1.97
C GLY A 10 4.06 5.21 -2.90
N ARG A 11 3.87 5.20 -4.23
CA ARG A 11 4.89 4.71 -5.20
C ARG A 11 6.27 5.31 -4.97
N ILE A 12 6.32 6.64 -4.85
CA ILE A 12 7.56 7.41 -4.63
C ILE A 12 8.15 7.12 -3.25
N TRP A 13 7.33 7.04 -2.21
CA TRP A 13 7.78 6.71 -0.86
C TRP A 13 8.39 5.32 -0.76
N THR A 14 7.94 4.39 -1.60
CA THR A 14 8.50 3.03 -1.66
C THR A 14 9.64 2.87 -2.66
N ALA A 15 10.04 3.93 -3.37
CA ALA A 15 11.07 3.85 -4.40
C ALA A 15 12.41 3.34 -3.85
N GLY A 16 13.13 2.58 -4.67
CA GLY A 16 14.46 2.08 -4.34
C GLY A 16 15.50 3.19 -4.33
N ASP A 17 16.33 3.21 -3.28
CA ASP A 17 17.52 4.05 -3.18
C ASP A 17 18.75 3.19 -3.49
N MET A 18 19.43 3.49 -4.61
CA MET A 18 20.59 2.71 -5.04
C MET A 18 21.76 2.78 -4.06
N SER A 19 21.84 3.82 -3.22
CA SER A 19 22.86 3.89 -2.17
C SER A 19 22.66 2.83 -1.09
N LYS A 20 21.42 2.36 -0.91
CA LYS A 20 21.02 1.33 0.06
C LYS A 20 20.94 -0.07 -0.55
N PHE A 21 21.23 -0.24 -1.84
CA PHE A 21 21.01 -1.51 -2.53
C PHE A 21 21.67 -2.72 -1.84
N VAL A 22 22.91 -2.58 -1.39
CA VAL A 22 23.65 -3.67 -0.71
C VAL A 22 23.03 -3.98 0.66
N GLU A 23 22.61 -2.96 1.41
CA GLU A 23 21.94 -3.12 2.70
C GLU A 23 20.57 -3.79 2.52
N ASP A 24 19.79 -3.34 1.53
CA ASP A 24 18.49 -3.91 1.18
C ASP A 24 18.62 -5.36 0.77
N TYR A 25 19.63 -5.69 -0.05
CA TYR A 25 19.90 -7.04 -0.49
C TYR A 25 20.20 -7.97 0.68
N ARG A 26 21.09 -7.56 1.60
CA ARG A 26 21.43 -8.33 2.80
C ARG A 26 20.20 -8.51 3.69
N THR A 27 19.54 -7.42 4.07
CA THR A 27 18.36 -7.44 4.94
C THR A 27 17.23 -8.29 4.37
N SER A 28 17.00 -8.20 3.05
CA SER A 28 15.98 -9.01 2.39
C SER A 28 16.34 -10.49 2.37
N THR A 29 17.61 -10.82 2.07
CA THR A 29 18.07 -12.21 1.99
C THR A 29 18.03 -12.86 3.36
N ASP A 30 18.59 -12.20 4.37
CA ASP A 30 18.59 -12.69 5.75
C ASP A 30 17.17 -12.85 6.30
N GLY A 31 16.30 -11.87 6.02
CA GLY A 31 14.89 -11.94 6.40
C GLY A 31 14.12 -13.07 5.72
N PHE A 32 14.39 -13.31 4.44
CA PHE A 32 13.77 -14.41 3.70
C PHE A 32 14.24 -15.77 4.20
N ASN A 33 15.55 -15.93 4.45
CA ASN A 33 16.11 -17.15 5.03
C ASN A 33 15.50 -17.41 6.40
N TYR A 34 15.46 -16.40 7.27
CA TYR A 34 14.83 -16.50 8.58
C TYR A 34 13.35 -16.93 8.47
N ALA A 35 12.58 -16.36 7.55
CA ALA A 35 11.17 -16.74 7.36
C ALA A 35 11.00 -18.21 6.91
N LEU A 36 11.89 -18.71 6.04
CA LEU A 36 11.86 -20.08 5.53
C LEU A 36 12.30 -21.08 6.59
N GLU A 37 13.38 -20.78 7.31
CA GLU A 37 13.89 -21.61 8.41
C GLU A 37 12.86 -21.73 9.55
N ASN A 38 12.00 -20.72 9.73
CA ASN A 38 10.97 -20.66 10.78
C ASN A 38 9.53 -20.79 10.23
N GLU A 39 9.36 -21.40 9.05
CA GLU A 39 8.04 -21.51 8.40
C GLU A 39 7.05 -22.31 9.27
N ASN A 40 7.52 -23.40 9.87
CA ASN A 40 6.73 -24.36 10.65
C ASN A 40 6.37 -23.89 12.07
N ASP A 41 6.95 -22.80 12.56
CA ASP A 41 6.57 -22.23 13.86
C ASP A 41 5.29 -21.41 13.70
N VAL A 42 4.15 -22.08 13.73
CA VAL A 42 2.84 -21.41 13.69
C VAL A 42 2.02 -21.75 14.92
N GLN A 43 2.22 -20.94 15.95
CA GLN A 43 1.20 -20.76 16.97
C GLN A 43 0.05 -19.92 16.40
N GLY A 44 -1.17 -20.47 16.40
CA GLY A 44 -2.37 -19.73 16.04
C GLY A 44 -2.74 -18.69 17.10
N PHE A 45 -3.41 -17.62 16.67
CA PHE A 45 -3.93 -16.55 17.52
C PHE A 45 -5.44 -16.72 17.73
N SER A 46 -6.00 -16.22 18.81
CA SER A 46 -7.44 -15.99 18.89
C SER A 46 -7.89 -14.98 17.82
N TRP A 47 -9.21 -14.90 17.58
CA TRP A 47 -9.76 -13.91 16.64
C TRP A 47 -9.42 -12.48 17.09
N GLU A 48 -9.59 -12.19 18.38
CA GLU A 48 -9.31 -10.88 18.96
C GLU A 48 -7.83 -10.49 18.81
N GLU A 49 -6.90 -11.42 19.05
CA GLU A 49 -5.48 -11.18 18.82
C GLU A 49 -5.15 -10.94 17.34
N THR A 50 -5.85 -11.64 16.43
CA THR A 50 -5.69 -11.46 14.98
C THR A 50 -6.08 -10.04 14.58
N VAL A 51 -7.26 -9.56 15.01
CA VAL A 51 -7.75 -8.21 14.75
C VAL A 51 -6.84 -7.16 15.42
N SER A 52 -6.45 -7.38 16.67
CA SER A 52 -5.56 -6.48 17.42
C SER A 52 -4.20 -6.33 16.76
N LYS A 53 -3.60 -7.41 16.24
CA LYS A 53 -2.33 -7.33 15.51
C LYS A 53 -2.42 -6.46 14.25
N LEU A 54 -3.52 -6.56 13.48
CA LEU A 54 -3.75 -5.70 12.32
C LEU A 54 -3.89 -4.23 12.74
N PHE A 55 -4.70 -3.98 13.76
CA PHE A 55 -4.99 -2.64 14.27
C PHE A 55 -3.73 -1.95 14.78
N GLU A 56 -2.96 -2.61 15.65
CA GLU A 56 -1.75 -2.03 16.23
C GLU A 56 -0.66 -1.83 15.18
N SER A 57 -0.49 -2.74 14.22
CA SER A 57 0.47 -2.56 13.13
C SER A 57 0.19 -1.30 12.31
N ARG A 58 -1.08 -1.03 12.02
CA ARG A 58 -1.52 0.16 11.26
C ARG A 58 -1.38 1.44 12.06
N ARG A 59 -1.69 1.39 13.36
CA ARG A 59 -1.45 2.50 14.29
C ARG A 59 0.04 2.85 14.39
N GLN A 60 0.91 1.85 14.54
CA GLN A 60 2.37 2.04 14.66
C GLN A 60 3.01 2.61 13.40
N THR A 61 2.47 2.28 12.23
CA THR A 61 2.96 2.81 10.95
C THR A 61 2.41 4.21 10.62
N GLY A 62 1.57 4.79 11.48
CA GLY A 62 0.98 6.11 11.27
C GLY A 62 -0.15 6.14 10.24
N LEU A 63 -0.62 4.97 9.79
CA LEU A 63 -1.71 4.80 8.84
C LEU A 63 -2.89 4.09 9.53
N PRO A 64 -3.53 4.74 10.53
CA PRO A 64 -4.54 4.09 11.36
C PRO A 64 -5.76 3.64 10.53
N ILE A 65 -6.43 2.62 11.06
CA ILE A 65 -7.63 2.02 10.50
C ILE A 65 -8.55 1.63 11.66
N SER A 66 -9.87 1.65 11.48
CA SER A 66 -10.78 1.19 12.53
C SER A 66 -10.65 -0.31 12.80
N ARG A 67 -10.99 -0.72 14.04
CA ARG A 67 -11.10 -2.15 14.40
C ARG A 67 -12.10 -2.90 13.53
N LYS A 68 -13.25 -2.26 13.23
CA LYS A 68 -14.28 -2.82 12.33
C LYS A 68 -13.69 -3.16 10.96
N SER A 69 -12.87 -2.30 10.39
CA SER A 69 -12.21 -2.59 9.11
C SER A 69 -11.07 -3.60 9.23
N CYS A 70 -10.37 -3.66 10.36
CA CYS A 70 -9.46 -4.76 10.65
C CYS A 70 -10.18 -6.12 10.68
N GLU A 71 -11.41 -6.20 11.20
CA GLU A 71 -12.22 -7.42 11.16
C GLU A 71 -12.52 -7.83 9.72
N ILE A 72 -12.94 -6.88 8.85
CA ILE A 72 -13.19 -7.14 7.43
C ILE A 72 -11.93 -7.67 6.73
N ILE A 73 -10.77 -7.06 7.01
CA ILE A 73 -9.48 -7.52 6.47
C ILE A 73 -9.14 -8.92 6.99
N ALA A 74 -9.31 -9.15 8.30
CA ALA A 74 -9.00 -10.44 8.94
C ALA A 74 -9.87 -11.58 8.38
N GLN A 75 -11.14 -11.32 8.05
CA GLN A 75 -12.05 -12.34 7.49
C GLN A 75 -11.52 -12.97 6.19
N ARG A 76 -10.74 -12.22 5.41
CA ARG A 76 -10.09 -12.72 4.19
C ARG A 76 -8.60 -13.02 4.39
N GLY A 77 -7.96 -12.34 5.33
CA GLY A 77 -6.53 -12.40 5.57
C GLY A 77 -6.09 -13.45 6.59
N ALA A 78 -7.02 -14.13 7.25
CA ALA A 78 -6.76 -15.18 8.21
C ALA A 78 -7.62 -16.42 7.94
N VAL A 79 -7.09 -17.59 8.32
CA VAL A 79 -7.78 -18.87 8.25
C VAL A 79 -7.79 -19.51 9.62
N GLN A 80 -8.90 -20.15 9.97
CA GLN A 80 -9.01 -20.93 11.19
C GLN A 80 -8.24 -22.24 11.02
N ILE A 81 -7.32 -22.55 11.94
CA ILE A 81 -6.49 -23.75 11.92
C ILE A 81 -6.86 -24.74 13.04
N ALA A 82 -7.55 -24.28 14.08
CA ALA A 82 -8.18 -25.09 15.12
C ALA A 82 -9.28 -24.28 15.83
N GLU A 83 -9.95 -24.88 16.81
CA GLU A 83 -10.93 -24.18 17.64
C GLU A 83 -10.32 -22.93 18.28
N ASN A 84 -10.93 -21.76 18.02
CA ASN A 84 -10.45 -20.44 18.43
C ASN A 84 -8.95 -20.16 18.13
N LYS A 85 -8.41 -20.76 17.06
CA LYS A 85 -7.03 -20.51 16.59
C LYS A 85 -7.02 -20.17 15.11
N TYR A 86 -6.46 -19.01 14.81
CA TYR A 86 -6.38 -18.39 13.50
C TYR A 86 -4.94 -18.12 13.12
N ARG A 87 -4.66 -18.18 11.83
CA ARG A 87 -3.35 -17.89 11.25
C ARG A 87 -3.54 -16.95 10.08
N PHE A 88 -2.71 -15.92 9.97
CA PHE A 88 -2.70 -15.11 8.77
C PHE A 88 -2.26 -15.93 7.55
N THR A 89 -2.92 -15.74 6.42
CA THR A 89 -2.65 -16.48 5.18
C THR A 89 -1.49 -15.91 4.36
N HIS A 90 -0.95 -14.75 4.74
CA HIS A 90 0.18 -14.15 4.04
C HIS A 90 1.47 -14.95 4.24
N ASP A 91 2.32 -14.93 3.22
CA ASP A 91 3.68 -15.43 3.28
C ASP A 91 4.53 -14.57 4.23
N LYS A 92 5.19 -15.19 5.22
CA LYS A 92 6.01 -14.51 6.23
C LYS A 92 7.15 -13.68 5.60
N ARG A 93 7.64 -14.07 4.40
CA ARG A 93 8.68 -13.34 3.66
C ARG A 93 8.26 -11.93 3.28
N LEU A 94 6.95 -11.69 3.09
CA LEU A 94 6.42 -10.37 2.73
C LEU A 94 6.57 -9.31 3.84
N LYS A 95 6.95 -9.70 5.06
CA LYS A 95 7.26 -8.77 6.16
C LYS A 95 8.61 -8.09 5.99
N PHE A 96 9.52 -8.67 5.20
CA PHE A 96 10.87 -8.16 5.05
C PHE A 96 10.97 -7.20 3.88
N ARG A 97 11.88 -6.23 4.02
CA ARG A 97 12.10 -5.23 2.98
C ARG A 97 12.66 -5.88 1.73
N THR A 98 11.95 -5.74 0.60
CA THR A 98 12.40 -6.25 -0.70
C THR A 98 13.57 -5.44 -1.24
N PHE A 99 14.59 -6.11 -1.79
CA PHE A 99 15.64 -5.51 -2.62
C PHE A 99 15.18 -5.33 -4.07
N GLY A 100 15.90 -4.51 -4.85
CA GLY A 100 15.60 -4.34 -6.28
C GLY A 100 14.28 -3.62 -6.58
N ARG A 101 13.81 -2.76 -5.66
CA ARG A 101 12.65 -1.90 -5.90
C ARG A 101 12.91 -0.96 -7.08
N CYS A 102 11.84 -0.57 -7.79
CA CYS A 102 11.94 0.44 -8.84
C CYS A 102 12.51 1.74 -8.25
N THR A 103 13.54 2.28 -8.89
CA THR A 103 14.06 3.62 -8.58
C THR A 103 13.07 4.69 -9.02
N ASP A 104 13.23 5.91 -8.51
CA ASP A 104 12.51 7.10 -8.99
C ASP A 104 12.60 7.25 -10.52
N LYS A 105 13.79 7.06 -11.10
CA LYS A 105 14.02 7.10 -12.55
C LYS A 105 13.23 6.04 -13.31
N MET A 106 13.15 4.82 -12.76
CA MET A 106 12.33 3.75 -13.36
C MET A 106 10.84 4.10 -13.27
N LEU A 107 10.38 4.57 -12.11
CA LEU A 107 8.98 4.99 -11.91
C LEU A 107 8.60 6.13 -12.85
N TYR A 108 9.49 7.10 -13.09
CA TYR A 108 9.27 8.16 -14.07
C TYR A 108 9.16 7.64 -15.49
N GLY A 109 10.04 6.72 -15.89
CA GLY A 109 9.93 6.09 -17.20
C GLY A 109 8.61 5.32 -17.34
N LEU A 110 8.11 4.68 -16.29
CA LEU A 110 6.80 4.02 -16.32
C LEU A 110 5.66 5.05 -16.43
N ALA A 111 5.73 6.13 -15.66
CA ALA A 111 4.73 7.20 -15.66
C ALA A 111 4.57 7.86 -17.04
N GLU A 112 5.68 8.13 -17.74
CA GLU A 112 5.69 8.73 -19.09
C GLU A 112 5.04 7.84 -20.17
N ARG A 113 4.94 6.53 -19.92
CA ARG A 113 4.36 5.57 -20.87
C ARG A 113 2.88 5.32 -20.64
N ILE A 114 2.30 5.88 -19.57
CA ILE A 114 0.86 5.79 -19.33
C ILE A 114 0.16 6.64 -20.38
N SER A 115 -0.56 6.00 -21.30
CA SER A 115 -1.23 6.63 -22.44
C SER A 115 -2.76 6.69 -22.30
N PHE A 116 -3.29 6.29 -21.15
CA PHE A 116 -4.71 6.20 -20.86
C PHE A 116 -5.11 7.10 -19.68
N ASP A 117 -6.42 7.32 -19.52
CA ASP A 117 -6.92 8.20 -18.46
C ASP A 117 -6.63 7.62 -17.07
N VAL A 118 -6.21 8.49 -16.15
CA VAL A 118 -5.91 8.12 -14.76
C VAL A 118 -6.72 9.00 -13.81
N LEU A 119 -7.48 8.37 -12.93
CA LEU A 119 -8.03 9.01 -11.74
C LEU A 119 -7.10 8.74 -10.55
N ASN A 120 -6.52 9.78 -9.98
CA ASN A 120 -5.69 9.72 -8.79
C ASN A 120 -6.41 10.32 -7.59
N ILE A 121 -6.86 9.47 -6.66
CA ILE A 121 -7.51 9.88 -5.42
C ILE A 121 -6.48 9.82 -4.28
N VAL A 122 -6.29 10.94 -3.59
CA VAL A 122 -5.37 11.09 -2.46
C VAL A 122 -6.16 11.36 -1.19
N ALA A 123 -5.83 10.67 -0.11
CA ALA A 123 -6.42 10.98 1.19
C ALA A 123 -5.63 12.09 1.88
N LYS A 124 -6.31 13.09 2.43
CA LYS A 124 -5.67 14.24 3.10
C LYS A 124 -4.73 13.82 4.25
N ASN A 125 -5.14 12.82 5.02
CA ASN A 125 -4.34 12.19 6.08
C ASN A 125 -3.86 10.79 5.65
N GLY A 126 -3.60 10.61 4.35
CA GLY A 126 -3.13 9.38 3.74
C GLY A 126 -1.61 9.22 3.75
N ILE A 127 -1.09 8.46 2.80
CA ILE A 127 0.32 8.09 2.72
C ILE A 127 1.25 9.30 2.57
N THR A 128 0.75 10.40 1.98
CA THR A 128 1.54 11.61 1.73
C THR A 128 1.93 12.34 3.02
N ILE A 129 1.31 12.03 4.17
CA ILE A 129 1.72 12.63 5.46
C ILE A 129 3.13 12.19 5.87
N HIS A 130 3.62 11.07 5.35
CA HIS A 130 4.97 10.56 5.60
C HIS A 130 6.01 11.11 4.62
N PHE A 131 5.60 11.93 3.64
CA PHE A 131 6.51 12.42 2.62
C PHE A 131 7.37 13.53 3.20
N SER A 132 8.69 13.41 3.00
CA SER A 132 9.56 14.57 3.11
C SER A 132 9.20 15.61 2.03
N LYS A 133 9.73 16.82 2.16
CA LYS A 133 9.60 17.84 1.11
C LYS A 133 10.14 17.34 -0.24
N SER A 134 11.20 16.54 -0.21
CA SER A 134 11.78 15.92 -1.41
C SER A 134 10.80 14.92 -2.03
N ASP A 135 10.25 14.00 -1.23
CA ASP A 135 9.30 12.99 -1.71
C ASP A 135 8.04 13.63 -2.30
N TYR A 136 7.57 14.72 -1.70
CA TYR A 136 6.42 15.46 -2.22
C TYR A 136 6.71 16.11 -3.58
N ASN A 137 7.91 16.65 -3.78
CA ASN A 137 8.33 17.19 -5.08
C ASN A 137 8.40 16.07 -6.13
N LEU A 138 9.04 14.95 -5.81
CA LEU A 138 9.14 13.79 -6.70
C LEU A 138 7.75 13.24 -7.05
N TRP A 139 6.84 13.18 -6.09
CA TRP A 139 5.46 12.78 -6.31
C TRP A 139 4.70 13.72 -7.24
N ARG A 140 4.82 15.05 -7.05
CA ARG A 140 4.22 16.01 -7.99
C ARG A 140 4.80 15.89 -9.38
N ASP A 141 6.11 15.69 -9.51
CA ASP A 141 6.74 15.52 -10.82
C ASP A 141 6.31 14.22 -11.48
N HIS A 142 6.17 13.13 -10.72
CA HIS A 142 5.59 11.87 -11.21
C HIS A 142 4.17 12.09 -11.77
N LEU A 143 3.30 12.81 -11.06
CA LEU A 143 1.96 13.13 -11.56
C LEU A 143 1.98 13.92 -12.87
N LYS A 144 2.86 14.93 -12.98
CA LYS A 144 3.04 15.67 -14.25
C LYS A 144 3.50 14.76 -15.40
N LYS A 145 4.26 13.71 -15.12
CA LYS A 145 4.69 12.75 -16.15
C LYS A 145 3.52 11.89 -16.64
N ILE A 146 2.62 11.48 -15.74
CA ILE A 146 1.38 10.78 -16.11
C ILE A 146 0.51 11.69 -16.99
N ASP A 147 0.30 12.94 -16.57
CA ASP A 147 -0.58 13.91 -17.25
C ASP A 147 -0.10 14.28 -18.68
N LYS A 148 1.18 14.10 -18.97
CA LYS A 148 1.71 14.30 -20.34
C LYS A 148 1.33 13.17 -21.30
N GLY A 149 1.11 11.96 -20.79
CA GLY A 149 0.83 10.77 -21.61
C GLY A 149 -0.67 10.50 -21.79
N GLY A 150 -1.52 10.95 -20.86
CA GLY A 150 -2.98 10.83 -20.91
C GLY A 150 -3.67 11.80 -19.94
N ASN A 151 -5.00 11.81 -19.85
CA ASN A 151 -5.69 12.72 -18.94
C ASN A 151 -5.54 12.26 -17.48
N LEU A 152 -4.90 13.08 -16.64
CA LEU A 152 -4.85 12.85 -15.20
C LEU A 152 -5.92 13.69 -14.49
N VAL A 153 -6.83 13.02 -13.79
CA VAL A 153 -7.74 13.63 -12.83
C VAL A 153 -7.20 13.38 -11.43
N ASN A 154 -6.64 14.42 -10.79
CA ASN A 154 -6.12 14.32 -9.43
C ASN A 154 -7.09 14.95 -8.42
N VAL A 155 -7.58 14.17 -7.46
CA VAL A 155 -8.59 14.58 -6.46
C VAL A 155 -8.07 14.27 -5.06
N THR A 156 -8.26 15.21 -4.14
CA THR A 156 -8.01 14.98 -2.71
C THR A 156 -9.33 14.81 -1.98
N VAL A 157 -9.43 13.81 -1.11
CA VAL A 157 -10.59 13.54 -0.25
C VAL A 157 -10.21 13.61 1.23
N ASP A 158 -11.16 13.98 2.09
CA ASP A 158 -10.98 13.92 3.53
C ASP A 158 -11.00 12.45 4.00
N GLY A 159 -10.07 12.10 4.88
CA GLY A 159 -9.92 10.73 5.39
C GLY A 159 -8.45 10.31 5.56
N GLY A 160 -8.26 9.08 6.03
CA GLY A 160 -6.94 8.42 6.15
C GLY A 160 -6.60 7.54 4.95
N HIS A 161 -5.46 6.84 5.00
CA HIS A 161 -5.00 5.97 3.90
C HIS A 161 -6.03 4.92 3.45
N HIS A 162 -6.79 4.38 4.40
CA HIS A 162 -7.84 3.40 4.15
C HIS A 162 -9.22 4.04 3.87
N VAL A 163 -9.28 5.31 3.40
CA VAL A 163 -10.54 6.04 3.15
C VAL A 163 -11.54 5.28 2.29
N HIS A 164 -11.08 4.49 1.32
CA HIS A 164 -11.94 3.68 0.46
C HIS A 164 -12.64 2.51 1.19
N LEU A 165 -12.11 2.10 2.34
CA LEU A 165 -12.70 1.07 3.22
C LEU A 165 -13.47 1.70 4.39
N GLU A 166 -12.98 2.81 4.93
CA GLU A 166 -13.57 3.49 6.09
C GLU A 166 -14.74 4.42 5.72
N ASN A 167 -14.64 5.10 4.58
CA ASN A 167 -15.55 6.13 4.08
C ASN A 167 -15.78 5.96 2.57
N PRO A 168 -16.30 4.81 2.12
CA PRO A 168 -16.48 4.55 0.69
C PRO A 168 -17.37 5.58 -0.01
N GLU A 169 -18.27 6.27 0.71
CA GLU A 169 -19.17 7.30 0.19
C GLU A 169 -18.46 8.50 -0.43
N VAL A 170 -17.23 8.83 0.01
CA VAL A 170 -16.46 9.94 -0.58
C VAL A 170 -15.57 9.51 -1.74
N VAL A 171 -15.37 8.20 -1.92
CA VAL A 171 -14.49 7.63 -2.96
C VAL A 171 -15.29 7.02 -4.12
N ALA A 172 -16.32 6.23 -3.81
CA ALA A 172 -17.07 5.46 -4.80
C ALA A 172 -17.74 6.33 -5.89
N PRO A 173 -18.33 7.51 -5.59
CA PRO A 173 -18.88 8.37 -6.64
C PRO A 173 -17.83 8.82 -7.65
N LEU A 174 -16.62 9.19 -7.18
CA LEU A 174 -15.53 9.63 -8.04
C LEU A 174 -15.11 8.53 -9.02
N ILE A 175 -14.99 7.30 -8.53
CA ILE A 175 -14.66 6.12 -9.35
C ILE A 175 -15.78 5.85 -10.36
N ASN A 176 -17.03 5.82 -9.92
CA ASN A 176 -18.18 5.52 -10.77
C ASN A 176 -18.32 6.57 -11.89
N ASP A 177 -18.18 7.84 -11.57
CA ASP A 177 -18.27 8.93 -12.55
C ASP A 177 -17.10 8.89 -13.54
N PHE A 178 -15.92 8.48 -13.10
CA PHE A 178 -14.77 8.32 -13.99
C PHE A 178 -14.97 7.18 -15.01
N PHE A 179 -15.57 6.06 -14.60
CA PHE A 179 -15.83 4.94 -15.51
C PHE A 179 -17.06 5.11 -16.39
N LYS A 180 -18.02 5.96 -16.03
CA LYS A 180 -19.21 6.29 -16.85
C LYS A 180 -18.92 7.23 -18.03
N ARG A 181 -17.80 7.97 -17.98
CA ARG A 181 -17.36 8.86 -19.05
C ARG A 181 -16.93 8.09 -20.29
#